data_AF-A0AAD3NA85-F1
#
_entry.id   AF-A0AAD3NA85-F1
#
_cell.length_a   1.000
_cell.length_b   1.000
_cell.length_c   1.000
_cell.angle_alpha   90.00
_cell.angle_beta   90.00
_cell.angle_gamma   90.00
#
_symmetry.space_group_name_H-M   'P 1'
#
loop_
_entity.id
_entity.type
_entity.pdbx_description
1 polymer ?
#
loop_
_entity_poly.entity_id
_entity_poly.type
_entity_poly.pdbx_seq_one_letter_code
_entity_poly.pdbx_strand_id
1 'polypeptide(L)'
;MEAVALYTFRATEGDELSFNKGDLLKITNMEDDPNWYTAELHNRKGFVPKNYINLRPHAYGDHVQHFKVLQDRCGQYYVWDELFSSLNELVEFYHSNSIAKERTVFLRDPEHFARELT
;
A
#
# COMPACT_ATOMS: atom_id res chain seq x y z
N MET A 1 3.46 5.53 3.88
CA MET A 1 3.70 4.13 4.31
C MET A 1 2.93 3.84 5.60
N GLU A 2 2.32 2.67 5.71
CA GLU A 2 1.58 2.23 6.90
C GLU A 2 2.32 1.13 7.64
N ALA A 3 2.02 0.95 8.92
CA ALA A 3 2.47 -0.17 9.71
C ALA A 3 1.36 -0.67 10.62
N VAL A 4 1.35 -1.97 10.91
CA VAL A 4 0.49 -2.52 11.96
C VAL A 4 1.32 -2.71 13.23
N ALA A 5 0.77 -2.33 14.38
CA ALA A 5 1.39 -2.63 15.67
C ALA A 5 1.30 -4.13 15.99
N LEU A 6 2.44 -4.78 16.21
CA LEU A 6 2.53 -6.19 16.61
C LEU A 6 2.27 -6.38 18.11
N TYR A 7 2.58 -5.36 18.91
CA TYR A 7 2.46 -5.34 20.36
C TYR A 7 1.95 -3.97 20.84
N THR A 8 1.48 -3.90 22.08
CA THR A 8 1.17 -2.62 22.74
C THR A 8 2.45 -1.97 23.24
N PHE A 9 2.59 -0.67 23.00
CA PHE A 9 3.71 0.14 23.48
C PHE A 9 3.18 1.35 24.27
N ARG A 10 3.75 1.57 25.45
CA ARG A 10 3.44 2.73 26.31
C ARG A 10 4.65 3.64 26.33
N ALA A 11 4.46 4.86 25.85
CA ALA A 11 5.48 5.90 25.85
C ALA A 11 5.97 6.15 27.28
N THR A 12 7.29 6.21 27.41
CA THR A 12 8.03 6.59 28.61
C THR A 12 8.63 7.98 28.49
N GLU A 13 8.89 8.44 27.26
CA GLU A 13 9.40 9.78 26.95
C GLU A 13 8.37 10.64 26.21
N GLY A 14 8.57 11.96 26.21
CA GLY A 14 7.58 12.93 25.73
C GLY A 14 7.44 13.00 24.21
N ASP A 15 8.42 12.50 23.48
CA ASP A 15 8.49 12.43 22.01
C ASP A 15 8.12 11.04 21.47
N GLU A 16 7.84 10.07 22.34
CA GLU A 16 7.38 8.74 21.97
C GLU A 16 5.86 8.68 21.77
N LEU A 17 5.41 7.81 20.86
CA LEU A 17 4.00 7.60 20.56
C LEU A 17 3.49 6.29 21.18
N SER A 18 2.49 6.37 22.07
CA SER A 18 1.82 5.17 22.60
C SER A 18 0.80 4.59 21.61
N PHE A 19 0.73 3.27 21.53
CA PHE A 19 -0.20 2.54 20.66
C PHE A 19 -0.53 1.15 21.21
N ASN A 20 -1.64 0.56 20.77
CA ASN A 20 -2.05 -0.80 21.10
C ASN A 20 -1.71 -1.79 19.98
N LYS A 21 -1.54 -3.07 20.35
CA LYS A 21 -1.47 -4.14 19.36
C LYS A 21 -2.67 -4.08 18.40
N GLY A 22 -2.38 -4.12 17.10
CA GLY A 22 -3.37 -4.04 16.04
C GLY A 22 -3.62 -2.63 15.49
N ASP A 23 -3.14 -1.58 16.16
CA ASP A 23 -3.29 -0.22 15.66
C ASP A 23 -2.58 -0.05 14.30
N LEU A 24 -3.20 0.75 13.43
CA LEU A 24 -2.65 1.17 12.14
C LEU A 24 -1.92 2.51 12.33
N LEU A 25 -0.62 2.49 12.13
CA LEU A 25 0.27 3.62 12.30
C LEU A 25 0.66 4.17 10.93
N LYS A 26 0.56 5.49 10.75
CA LYS A 26 1.08 6.16 9.56
C LYS A 26 2.54 6.50 9.77
N ILE A 27 3.45 5.86 9.05
CA ILE A 27 4.88 6.13 9.13
C ILE A 27 5.22 7.37 8.29
N THR A 28 5.85 8.35 8.93
CA THR A 28 6.14 9.68 8.36
C THR A 28 7.63 9.96 8.21
N ASN A 29 8.50 9.30 8.98
CA ASN A 29 9.95 9.35 8.79
C ASN A 29 10.60 8.01 9.19
N MET A 30 11.57 7.56 8.39
CA MET A 30 12.31 6.31 8.58
C MET A 30 13.84 6.50 8.67
N GLU A 31 14.33 7.72 8.46
CA GLU A 31 15.75 8.00 8.21
C GLU A 31 16.46 8.58 9.45
N ASP A 32 15.71 9.15 10.40
CA ASP A 32 16.28 9.87 11.55
C ASP A 32 17.04 8.96 12.52
N ASP A 33 16.59 7.72 12.72
CA ASP A 33 17.13 6.81 13.74
C ASP A 33 17.16 5.33 13.27
N PRO A 34 18.20 4.55 13.63
CA PRO A 34 18.31 3.14 13.24
C PRO A 34 17.29 2.19 13.90
N ASN A 35 16.76 2.50 15.08
CA ASN A 35 15.86 1.66 15.87
C ASN A 35 14.43 2.22 15.99
N TRP A 36 14.23 3.49 15.62
CA TRP A 36 12.95 4.17 15.72
C TRP A 36 12.43 4.68 14.38
N TYR A 37 11.11 4.78 14.26
CA TYR A 37 10.42 5.49 13.19
C TYR A 37 9.58 6.60 13.77
N THR A 38 9.31 7.64 12.98
CA THR A 38 8.36 8.68 13.35
C THR A 38 7.00 8.32 12.75
N ALA A 39 6.00 8.14 13.60
CA ALA A 39 4.66 7.75 13.19
C ALA A 39 3.59 8.74 13.68
N GLU A 40 2.41 8.65 13.09
CA GLU A 40 1.21 9.41 13.46
C GLU A 40 0.04 8.45 13.76
N LEU A 41 -0.66 8.68 14.88
CA LEU A 41 -1.86 7.98 15.32
C LEU A 41 -2.80 8.95 16.04
N HIS A 42 -4.07 9.02 15.65
CA HIS A 42 -5.08 9.90 16.26
C HIS A 42 -4.63 11.37 16.41
N ASN A 43 -4.04 11.94 15.35
CA ASN A 43 -3.45 13.29 15.31
C ASN A 43 -2.29 13.52 16.31
N ARG A 44 -1.72 12.45 16.87
CA ARG A 44 -0.51 12.51 17.69
C ARG A 44 0.65 11.95 16.89
N LYS A 45 1.80 12.61 16.96
CA LYS A 45 3.03 12.22 16.28
C LYS A 45 4.11 11.93 17.30
N GLY A 46 4.91 10.90 17.08
CA GLY A 46 6.05 10.57 17.94
C GLY A 46 6.81 9.35 17.45
N PHE A 47 7.85 8.99 18.19
CA PHE A 47 8.70 7.85 17.90
C PHE A 47 8.02 6.52 18.26
N VAL A 48 8.15 5.55 17.36
CA VAL A 48 7.71 4.16 17.56
C VAL A 48 8.87 3.20 17.30
N PRO A 49 9.04 2.15 18.11
CA PRO A 49 10.16 1.23 17.96
C PRO A 49 9.94 0.27 16.78
N LYS A 50 10.96 0.11 15.92
CA LYS A 50 10.86 -0.67 14.67
C LYS A 50 10.45 -2.13 14.90
N ASN A 51 10.91 -2.74 15.99
CA ASN A 51 10.61 -4.13 16.34
C ASN A 51 9.20 -4.35 16.92
N TYR A 52 8.43 -3.28 17.17
CA TYR A 52 7.06 -3.38 17.67
C TYR A 52 6.01 -3.29 16.57
N ILE A 53 6.44 -3.07 15.34
CA ILE A 53 5.55 -2.83 14.21
C ILE A 53 5.95 -3.70 13.02
N ASN A 54 4.98 -3.99 12.17
CA ASN A 54 5.23 -4.59 10.86
C ASN A 54 4.87 -3.57 9.80
N LEU A 55 5.88 -3.08 9.06
CA LEU A 55 5.66 -2.20 7.94
C LEU A 55 4.79 -2.91 6.91
N ARG A 56 3.69 -2.26 6.53
CA ARG A 56 2.89 -2.67 5.39
C ARG A 56 3.43 -1.92 4.19
N PRO A 57 4.21 -2.57 3.30
CA PRO A 57 4.49 -1.95 2.01
C PRO A 57 3.13 -1.66 1.36
N HIS A 58 2.85 -0.38 1.12
CA HIS A 58 1.80 -0.05 0.16
C HIS A 58 2.20 -0.74 -1.14
N ALA A 59 1.27 -1.49 -1.74
CA ALA A 59 1.55 -2.27 -2.94
C ALA A 59 2.17 -1.42 -4.08
N TYR A 60 2.06 -0.09 -4.02
CA TYR A 60 2.66 0.86 -4.95
C TYR A 60 3.47 2.01 -4.33
N GLY A 61 3.69 2.03 -3.01
CA GLY A 61 4.31 3.20 -2.36
C GLY A 61 3.49 4.48 -2.59
N ASP A 62 4.00 5.63 -2.19
CA ASP A 62 3.35 6.95 -2.38
C ASP A 62 3.35 7.42 -3.87
N HIS A 63 3.33 6.48 -4.83
CA HIS A 63 3.54 6.74 -6.25
C HIS A 63 2.46 6.08 -7.12
N VAL A 64 1.77 6.89 -7.91
CA VAL A 64 0.80 6.42 -8.91
C VAL A 64 1.53 5.99 -10.16
N GLN A 65 1.37 4.73 -10.57
CA GLN A 65 1.89 4.23 -11.84
C GLN A 65 0.81 4.29 -12.92
N HIS A 66 1.07 5.04 -13.99
CA HIS A 66 0.16 5.14 -15.12
C HIS A 66 0.56 4.17 -16.23
N PHE A 67 -0.40 3.36 -16.67
CA PHE A 67 -0.26 2.48 -17.84
C PHE A 67 -1.16 2.99 -18.95
N LYS A 68 -0.60 3.14 -20.15
CA LYS A 68 -1.37 3.58 -21.31
C LYS A 68 -2.05 2.37 -21.94
N VAL A 69 -3.38 2.39 -21.98
CA VAL A 69 -4.14 1.45 -22.81
C VAL A 69 -4.07 1.91 -24.26
N LEU A 70 -3.63 1.01 -25.13
CA LEU A 70 -3.53 1.19 -26.56
C LEU A 70 -4.65 0.40 -27.25
N GLN A 71 -4.99 0.85 -28.45
CA GLN A 71 -5.93 0.17 -29.33
C GLN A 71 -5.24 -0.09 -30.67
N ASP A 72 -5.37 -1.30 -31.18
CA ASP A 72 -4.84 -1.66 -32.49
C ASP A 72 -5.78 -1.23 -33.64
N ARG A 73 -5.42 -1.57 -34.89
CA ARG A 73 -6.25 -1.24 -36.08
C ARG A 73 -7.52 -2.09 -36.18
N CYS A 74 -7.58 -3.23 -35.50
CA CYS A 74 -8.72 -4.13 -35.46
C CYS A 74 -9.71 -3.76 -34.34
N GLY A 75 -9.37 -2.78 -33.50
CA GLY A 75 -10.17 -2.31 -32.39
C GLY A 75 -9.90 -3.02 -31.06
N GLN A 76 -8.88 -3.91 -31.00
CA GLN A 76 -8.50 -4.63 -29.79
C GLN A 76 -7.67 -3.76 -28.85
N TYR A 77 -7.85 -3.94 -27.55
CA TYR A 77 -7.20 -3.17 -26.48
C TYR A 77 -6.03 -3.92 -25.87
N TYR A 78 -4.95 -3.22 -25.50
CA TYR A 78 -3.80 -3.81 -24.83
C TYR A 78 -3.00 -2.78 -24.01
N VAL A 79 -2.28 -3.27 -23.00
CA VAL A 79 -1.23 -2.52 -22.28
C VAL A 79 0.15 -3.08 -22.61
N TRP A 80 0.24 -4.41 -22.75
CA TRP A 80 1.46 -5.15 -23.09
C TRP A 80 1.18 -6.06 -24.30
N ASP A 81 1.61 -7.32 -24.24
CA ASP A 81 1.56 -8.24 -25.38
C ASP A 81 0.17 -8.91 -25.55
N GLU A 82 -0.69 -8.86 -24.53
CA GLU A 82 -2.03 -9.45 -24.53
C GLU A 82 -3.10 -8.51 -25.14
N LEU A 83 -3.92 -9.04 -26.05
CA LEU A 83 -4.98 -8.33 -26.78
C LEU A 83 -6.37 -8.71 -26.27
N PHE A 84 -7.22 -7.71 -26.05
CA PHE A 84 -8.57 -7.87 -25.51
C PHE A 84 -9.63 -7.26 -26.42
N SER A 85 -10.83 -7.85 -26.46
CA SER A 85 -11.94 -7.37 -27.29
C SER A 85 -12.67 -6.17 -26.66
N SER A 86 -12.47 -5.94 -25.36
CA SER A 86 -13.07 -4.82 -24.63
C SER A 86 -12.18 -4.35 -23.48
N LEU A 87 -12.40 -3.12 -23.02
CA LEU A 87 -11.72 -2.59 -21.83
C LEU A 87 -12.07 -3.38 -20.56
N ASN A 88 -13.31 -3.87 -20.44
CA ASN A 88 -13.72 -4.68 -19.30
C ASN A 88 -12.94 -6.00 -19.25
N GLU A 89 -12.79 -6.67 -20.40
CA GLU A 89 -12.00 -7.91 -20.48
C GLU A 89 -10.53 -7.69 -20.10
N LEU A 90 -9.94 -6.57 -20.52
CA LEU A 90 -8.60 -6.16 -20.12
C LEU A 90 -8.48 -5.98 -18.60
N VAL A 91 -9.46 -5.30 -17.98
CA VAL A 91 -9.48 -5.06 -16.53
C VAL A 91 -9.60 -6.38 -15.77
N GLU A 92 -10.56 -7.23 -16.13
CA GLU A 92 -10.77 -8.56 -15.53
C GLU A 92 -9.50 -9.42 -15.61
N PHE A 93 -8.78 -9.38 -16.74
CA PHE A 93 -7.52 -10.09 -16.88
C PHE A 93 -6.48 -9.62 -15.85
N TYR A 94 -6.30 -8.31 -15.68
CA TYR A 94 -5.32 -7.75 -14.74
C TYR A 94 -5.76 -7.76 -13.27
N HIS A 95 -6.98 -8.21 -12.95
CA HIS A 95 -7.34 -8.60 -11.58
C HIS A 95 -6.64 -9.91 -11.16
N SER A 96 -6.42 -10.83 -12.10
CA SER A 96 -5.82 -12.15 -11.84
C SER A 96 -4.40 -12.30 -12.38
N ASN A 97 -3.95 -11.36 -13.22
CA ASN A 97 -2.61 -11.36 -13.83
C ASN A 97 -1.89 -10.05 -13.51
N SER A 98 -0.56 -10.12 -13.39
CA SER A 98 0.22 -8.93 -13.05
C SER A 98 0.23 -7.90 -14.18
N ILE A 99 -0.11 -6.65 -13.91
CA ILE A 99 0.05 -5.53 -14.86
C ILE A 99 1.49 -5.02 -14.92
N ALA A 100 2.32 -5.31 -13.91
CA ALA A 100 3.72 -4.91 -13.88
C ALA A 100 4.65 -6.06 -14.33
N LYS A 101 5.73 -5.70 -15.05
CA LYS A 101 6.71 -6.66 -15.60
C LYS A 101 7.73 -7.15 -14.56
N GLU A 102 8.14 -6.27 -13.66
CA GLU A 102 9.24 -6.56 -12.70
C GLU A 102 8.73 -7.03 -11.33
N ARG A 103 7.45 -6.83 -11.05
CA ARG A 103 6.82 -7.15 -9.75
C ARG A 103 5.40 -7.64 -9.99
N THR A 104 4.93 -8.55 -9.14
CA THR A 104 3.55 -9.03 -9.18
C THR A 104 2.62 -7.95 -8.66
N VAL A 105 1.82 -7.35 -9.54
CA VAL A 105 0.78 -6.42 -9.12
C VAL A 105 -0.52 -6.56 -9.89
N PHE A 106 -1.61 -6.69 -9.15
CA PHE A 106 -2.94 -6.86 -9.67
C PHE A 106 -3.75 -5.58 -9.48
N LEU A 107 -4.70 -5.35 -10.39
CA LEU A 107 -5.75 -4.38 -10.15
C LEU A 107 -6.59 -4.87 -8.96
N ARG A 108 -6.89 -3.97 -8.02
CA ARG A 108 -7.74 -4.26 -6.86
C ARG A 108 -9.05 -3.50 -7.00
N ASP A 109 -10.15 -4.17 -6.65
CA ASP A 109 -11.44 -3.51 -6.58
C ASP A 109 -11.49 -2.49 -5.44
N PRO A 110 -12.08 -1.30 -5.68
CA PRO A 110 -12.36 -0.35 -4.61
C PRO A 110 -13.27 -0.95 -3.51
N GLU A 111 -14.14 -1.90 -3.86
CA GLU A 111 -15.02 -2.55 -2.88
C GLU A 111 -14.27 -3.48 -1.91
N HIS A 112 -13.16 -4.07 -2.33
CA HIS A 112 -12.34 -4.89 -1.44
C HIS A 112 -11.68 -4.05 -0.34
N PHE A 113 -11.34 -2.79 -0.64
CA PHE A 113 -10.84 -1.82 0.34
C PHE A 113 -11.92 -1.40 1.34
N ALA A 114 -13.17 -1.25 0.89
CA ALA A 114 -14.29 -0.88 1.77
C ALA A 114 -14.65 -2.00 2.78
N ARG A 115 -14.56 -3.26 2.37
CA ARG A 115 -14.87 -4.42 3.23
C ARG A 115 -13.79 -4.74 4.27
N GLU A 116 -12.54 -4.35 4.05
CA GLU A 116 -11.46 -4.50 5.04
C GLU A 116 -11.50 -3.40 6.13
N LEU A 117 -12.36 -2.39 5.97
CA LEU A 117 -12.53 -1.24 6.87
C LEU A 117 -13.87 -1.26 7.65
N THR A 118 -14.65 -2.35 7.58
CA THR A 118 -15.91 -2.54 8.33
C THR A 118 -15.82 -3.74 9.25
#